data_AF-A0A2E2BYC5-F1
#
_entry.id   AF-A0A2E2BYC5-F1
#
_cell.length_a   1.000
_cell.length_b   1.000
_cell.length_c   1.000
_cell.angle_alpha   90.00
_cell.angle_beta   90.00
_cell.angle_gamma   90.00
#
_symmetry.space_group_name_H-M   'P 1'
#
loop_
_entity.id
_entity.type
_entity.pdbx_description
1 polymer ?
#
loop_
_entity_poly.entity_id
_entity_poly.type
_entity_poly.pdbx_seq_one_letter_code
_entity_poly.pdbx_strand_id
1 'polypeptide(L)'
;MSDPTEPIRREMVAQINAVEGSREYLEAKHGEVWDTTELQEQFEVTGFMSPFVGVRRRCDNVRGSVMFQASPRYYFSFSPE
;
A
#
# COMPACT_ATOMS: atom_id res chain seq x y z
N MET A 1 -12.89 -0.05 22.82
CA MET A 1 -11.64 -0.83 22.88
C MET A 1 -10.66 -0.14 21.96
N SER A 2 -9.53 0.37 22.46
CA SER A 2 -8.52 1.01 21.60
C SER A 2 -7.82 -0.06 20.78
N ASP A 3 -7.62 0.19 19.49
CA ASP A 3 -6.82 -0.69 18.62
C ASP A 3 -5.34 -0.60 19.06
N PRO A 4 -4.75 -1.67 19.64
CA PRO A 4 -3.38 -1.63 20.15
C PRO A 4 -2.34 -1.47 19.03
N THR A 5 -2.73 -1.69 17.76
CA THR A 5 -1.84 -1.54 16.59
C THR A 5 -1.85 -0.13 16.02
N GLU A 6 -2.83 0.70 16.38
CA GLU A 6 -2.98 2.05 15.82
C GLU A 6 -1.73 2.93 16.01
N PRO A 7 -1.08 2.97 17.19
CA PRO A 7 0.11 3.81 17.38
C PRO A 7 1.25 3.39 16.42
N ILE A 8 1.46 2.09 16.28
CA ILE A 8 2.48 1.51 15.38
C ILE A 8 2.16 1.88 13.93
N ARG A 9 0.91 1.71 13.51
CA ARG A 9 0.48 2.06 12.15
C ARG A 9 0.64 3.55 11.86
N ARG A 10 0.35 4.43 12.82
CA ARG A 10 0.57 5.88 12.67
C ARG A 10 2.05 6.20 12.47
N GLU A 11 2.93 5.55 13.22
CA GLU A 11 4.37 5.72 13.07
C GLU A 11 4.84 5.25 11.67
N MET A 12 4.37 4.10 11.21
CA MET A 12 4.66 3.60 9.86
C MET A 12 4.19 4.58 8.77
N VAL A 13 2.97 5.13 8.89
CA VAL A 13 2.45 6.14 7.96
C VAL A 13 3.36 7.37 7.95
N ALA A 14 3.81 7.85 9.11
CA ALA A 14 4.72 8.98 9.18
C ALA A 14 6.06 8.67 8.50
N GLN A 15 6.64 7.49 8.74
CA GLN A 15 7.90 7.07 8.12
C GLN A 15 7.79 6.92 6.60
N ILE A 16 6.70 6.33 6.09
CA ILE A 16 6.48 6.17 4.65
C ILE A 16 6.33 7.53 3.97
N ASN A 17 5.57 8.45 4.57
CA ASN A 17 5.32 9.78 3.98
C ASN A 17 6.44 10.80 4.23
N ALA A 18 7.39 10.51 5.14
CA ALA A 18 8.56 11.37 5.36
C ALA A 18 9.54 11.33 4.18
N VAL A 19 9.47 10.29 3.35
CA VAL A 19 10.23 10.21 2.11
C VAL A 19 9.41 10.88 1.01
N GLU A 20 9.94 11.94 0.41
CA GLU A 20 9.44 12.45 -0.87
C GLU A 20 9.69 11.39 -1.95
N GLY A 21 8.81 10.39 -2.00
CA GLY A 21 8.95 9.28 -2.92
C GLY A 21 8.48 9.67 -4.31
N SER A 22 9.40 9.85 -5.26
CA SER A 22 9.06 9.73 -6.67
C SER A 22 8.71 8.27 -6.99
N ARG A 23 7.99 8.05 -8.09
CA ARG A 23 7.67 6.68 -8.53
C ARG A 23 8.95 5.85 -8.70
N GLU A 24 9.97 6.43 -9.32
CA GLU A 24 11.25 5.76 -9.60
C GLU A 24 11.98 5.34 -8.33
N TYR A 25 11.95 6.19 -7.30
CA TYR A 25 12.53 5.84 -6.00
C TYR A 25 11.80 4.66 -5.35
N LEU A 26 10.47 4.69 -5.38
CA LEU A 26 9.65 3.62 -4.83
C LEU A 26 9.83 2.32 -5.62
N GLU A 27 9.95 2.39 -6.95
CA GLU A 27 10.19 1.24 -7.82
C GLU A 27 11.56 0.62 -7.56
N ALA A 28 12.60 1.45 -7.41
CA ALA A 28 13.95 0.97 -7.08
C ALA A 28 13.99 0.25 -5.72
N LYS A 29 13.13 0.64 -4.77
CA LYS A 29 13.10 0.07 -3.41
C LYS A 29 12.16 -1.13 -3.27
N HIS A 30 11.02 -1.10 -3.94
CA HIS A 30 9.91 -2.05 -3.72
C HIS A 30 9.56 -2.90 -4.95
N GLY A 31 10.17 -2.62 -6.10
CA GLY A 31 9.85 -3.27 -7.36
C GLY A 31 8.62 -2.63 -7.99
N GLU A 32 7.49 -3.33 -7.96
CA GLU A 32 6.26 -2.82 -8.57
C GLU A 32 5.64 -1.69 -7.74
N VAL A 33 5.34 -0.58 -8.42
CA VAL A 33 4.63 0.56 -7.87
C VAL A 33 3.46 0.86 -8.77
N TRP A 34 2.31 1.08 -8.14
CA TRP A 34 1.06 1.40 -8.80
C TRP A 34 0.58 2.77 -8.37
N ASP A 35 0.12 3.58 -9.30
CA ASP A 35 -0.80 4.67 -8.99
C ASP A 35 -2.22 4.13 -8.68
N THR A 36 -3.19 5.03 -8.48
CA THR A 36 -4.56 4.62 -8.14
C THR A 36 -5.27 3.90 -9.30
N THR A 37 -5.00 4.29 -10.55
CA THR A 37 -5.59 3.67 -11.73
C THR A 37 -4.99 2.28 -11.94
N GLU A 38 -3.66 2.17 -11.94
CA GLU A 38 -2.93 0.91 -12.10
C GLU A 38 -3.30 -0.09 -10.99
N LEU A 39 -3.49 0.38 -9.75
CA LEU A 39 -3.94 -0.47 -8.65
C LEU A 39 -5.32 -1.07 -8.95
N GLN A 40 -6.28 -0.28 -9.45
CA GLN A 40 -7.64 -0.74 -9.73
C GLN A 40 -7.72 -1.72 -10.91
N GLU A 41 -6.81 -1.58 -11.88
CA GLU A 41 -6.65 -2.51 -13.01
C GLU A 41 -6.13 -3.87 -12.57
N GLN A 42 -5.19 -3.91 -11.62
CA GLN A 42 -4.58 -5.17 -11.17
C GLN A 42 -5.28 -5.79 -9.96
N PHE A 43 -5.95 -4.97 -9.14
CA PHE A 43 -6.52 -5.37 -7.86
C PHE A 43 -7.95 -4.87 -7.68
N GLU A 44 -8.71 -5.62 -6.90
CA GLU A 44 -9.95 -5.17 -6.27
C GLU A 44 -9.65 -4.79 -4.82
N VAL A 45 -9.99 -3.57 -4.41
CA VAL A 45 -9.77 -3.09 -3.05
C VAL A 45 -10.87 -3.61 -2.12
N THR A 46 -10.47 -4.28 -1.03
CA THR A 46 -11.40 -4.89 -0.05
C THR A 46 -11.50 -4.10 1.25
N GLY A 47 -10.49 -3.29 1.59
CA GLY A 47 -10.52 -2.48 2.81
C GLY A 47 -9.30 -1.58 2.98
N PHE A 48 -9.41 -0.58 3.84
CA PHE A 48 -8.33 0.36 4.16
C PHE A 48 -7.99 0.33 5.63
N MET A 49 -6.70 0.23 5.94
CA MET A 49 -6.16 0.40 7.28
C MET A 49 -4.72 0.91 7.19
N SER A 50 -4.58 2.23 7.02
CA SER A 50 -3.28 2.87 6.79
C SER A 50 -2.19 2.36 7.73
N PRO A 51 -0.99 2.05 7.22
CA PRO A 51 -0.53 2.24 5.82
C PRO A 51 -0.94 1.14 4.83
N PHE A 52 -1.78 0.19 5.24
CA PHE A 52 -2.17 -0.96 4.44
C PHE A 52 -3.50 -0.77 3.71
N VAL A 53 -3.62 -1.43 2.56
CA VAL A 53 -4.87 -1.59 1.81
C VAL A 53 -5.05 -3.07 1.53
N GLY A 54 -6.15 -3.62 2.01
CA GLY A 54 -6.57 -4.98 1.66
C GLY A 54 -6.98 -5.04 0.20
N VAL A 55 -6.48 -6.03 -0.53
CA VAL A 55 -6.72 -6.20 -1.95
C VAL A 55 -6.94 -7.66 -2.34
N ARG A 56 -7.62 -7.87 -3.46
CA ARG A 56 -7.68 -9.15 -4.18
C ARG A 56 -7.09 -8.94 -5.57
N ARG A 57 -6.01 -9.65 -5.89
CA ARG A 57 -5.39 -9.59 -7.22
C ARG A 57 -6.31 -10.22 -8.26
N ARG A 58 -6.54 -9.53 -9.38
CA ARG A 58 -7.55 -9.93 -10.37
C ARG A 58 -7.13 -11.12 -11.23
N CYS A 59 -5.85 -11.28 -11.52
CA CYS A 59 -5.38 -12.34 -12.43
C CYS A 59 -5.53 -13.75 -11.84
N ASP A 60 -5.45 -13.90 -10.52
CA ASP A 60 -5.45 -15.20 -9.83
C ASP A 60 -6.35 -15.25 -8.59
N ASN A 61 -7.08 -14.17 -8.28
CA ASN A 61 -7.96 -14.03 -7.12
C ASN A 61 -7.28 -14.16 -5.75
N VAL A 62 -5.95 -14.06 -5.69
CA VAL A 62 -5.20 -14.11 -4.43
C VAL A 62 -5.50 -12.87 -3.60
N ARG A 63 -5.86 -13.07 -2.33
CA ARG A 63 -6.06 -11.99 -1.35
C ARG A 63 -4.73 -11.62 -0.71
N GLY A 64 -4.63 -10.38 -0.29
CA GLY A 64 -3.41 -9.84 0.28
C GLY A 64 -3.59 -8.40 0.71
N SER A 65 -2.46 -7.76 0.95
CA SER A 65 -2.40 -6.33 1.21
C SER A 65 -1.28 -5.67 0.42
N VAL A 66 -1.45 -4.38 0.14
CA VAL A 66 -0.38 -3.49 -0.33
C VAL A 66 -0.16 -2.40 0.70
N MET A 67 1.03 -1.82 0.71
CA MET A 67 1.29 -0.57 1.43
C MET A 67 1.01 0.63 0.51
N PHE A 68 0.83 1.82 1.09
CA PHE A 68 0.73 3.04 0.31
C PHE A 68 1.43 4.25 0.94
N GLN A 69 2.01 5.09 0.08
CA GLN A 69 2.36 6.48 0.38
C GLN A 69 1.19 7.39 -0.03
N ALA A 70 0.89 8.41 0.76
CA ALA A 70 -0.27 9.28 0.56
C ALA A 70 0.04 10.49 -0.34
N SER A 71 1.29 10.97 -0.39
CA SER A 71 1.67 12.14 -1.18
C SER A 71 3.11 12.03 -1.72
N PRO A 72 3.33 11.93 -3.04
CA PRO A 72 2.34 11.50 -4.05
C PRO A 72 1.74 10.11 -3.72
N ARG A 73 0.52 9.85 -4.22
CA ARG A 73 -0.20 8.62 -3.89
C ARG A 73 0.27 7.44 -4.73
N TYR A 74 0.94 6.49 -4.08
CA TYR A 74 1.45 5.27 -4.70
C TYR A 74 1.23 4.06 -3.80
N TYR A 75 1.02 2.91 -4.41
CA TYR A 75 0.84 1.62 -3.76
C TYR A 75 1.98 0.68 -4.16
N PHE A 76 2.44 -0.19 -3.26
CA PHE A 76 3.60 -1.05 -3.50
C PHE A 76 3.63 -2.22 -2.52
N SER A 77 4.58 -3.15 -2.71
CA SER A 77 4.84 -4.28 -1.81
C SER A 77 3.61 -5.15 -1.54
N PHE A 78 3.03 -5.71 -2.61
CA PHE A 78 1.97 -6.71 -2.47
C PHE A 78 2.45 -7.91 -1.64
N SER A 79 1.72 -8.23 -0.57
CA SER A 79 1.93 -9.41 0.27
C SER A 79 0.66 -10.27 0.24
N PRO A 80 0.72 -11.52 -0.24
CA PRO A 80 -0.41 -12.45 -0.17
C PRO A 80 -0.73 -12.81 1.29
N GLU A 81 -2.00 -13.16 1.55
CA GLU A 81 -2.48 -13.75 2.82
C GLU A 81 -1.97 -15.17 3.05
#